data_AF-A0A929H426-F1
#
_entry.id   AF-A0A929H426-F1
#
_cell.length_a   1.000
_cell.length_b   1.000
_cell.length_c   1.000
_cell.angle_alpha   90.00
_cell.angle_beta   90.00
_cell.angle_gamma   90.00
#
_symmetry.space_group_name_H-M   'P 1'
#
loop_
_entity.id
_entity.type
_entity.pdbx_description
1 polymer ?
#
loop_
_entity_poly.entity_id
_entity_poly.type
_entity_poly.pdbx_seq_one_letter_code
_entity_poly.pdbx_strand_id
1 'polypeptide(L)'
;MRLLGRINIDWQSNRVEKIIKEQNESTCRQLAEQFRMLKVNFNLTGKYSDEDHSYIKFKRYEAKADLYESLKKNPINALWHYPAKAFQWLVFDQAGLYATNPLRVLFSMVVSYLVFSFIYVVLQLFSNASITSSVGDPDHLSTIQVALYHSAITFLTIGYGDYYPSGVIRWVSGIEG
;
A
#
# COMPACT_ATOMS: atom_id res chain seq x y z
N MET A 1 2.04 -15.78 22.06
CA MET A 1 1.26 -16.10 23.28
C MET A 1 -0.20 -16.42 22.91
N ARG A 2 -0.96 -17.12 23.78
CA ARG A 2 -2.42 -17.33 23.64
C ARG A 2 -3.16 -16.45 24.65
N LEU A 3 -4.30 -15.86 24.26
CA LEU A 3 -5.11 -15.02 25.14
C LEU A 3 -5.83 -15.92 26.16
N LEU A 4 -5.52 -15.77 27.45
CA LEU A 4 -6.06 -16.61 28.52
C LEU A 4 -7.43 -16.10 29.06
N GLY A 5 -7.83 -14.88 28.71
CA GLY A 5 -9.08 -14.26 29.17
C GLY A 5 -9.38 -12.96 28.44
N ARG A 6 -10.52 -12.34 28.74
CA ARG A 6 -10.93 -11.05 28.17
C ARG A 6 -10.49 -9.91 29.09
N ILE A 7 -9.93 -8.86 28.50
CA ILE A 7 -9.50 -7.66 29.19
C ILE A 7 -10.40 -6.51 28.74
N ASN A 8 -11.18 -5.95 29.67
CA ASN A 8 -11.95 -4.74 29.38
C ASN A 8 -11.04 -3.53 29.61
N ILE A 9 -10.44 -3.04 28.54
CA ILE A 9 -9.57 -1.87 28.52
C ILE A 9 -10.04 -0.91 27.41
N ASP A 10 -9.84 0.38 27.60
CA ASP A 10 -10.13 1.42 26.62
C ASP A 10 -8.82 1.96 26.01
N TRP A 11 -8.72 1.99 24.68
CA TRP A 11 -7.47 2.36 24.01
C TRP A 11 -6.98 3.76 24.41
N GLN A 12 -7.87 4.74 24.38
CA GLN A 12 -7.55 6.15 24.61
C GLN A 12 -7.44 6.47 26.10
N SER A 13 -8.44 6.09 26.88
CA SER A 13 -8.54 6.42 28.31
C SER A 13 -7.40 5.79 29.10
N ASN A 14 -7.02 4.55 28.76
CA ASN A 14 -5.89 3.87 29.39
C ASN A 14 -4.55 4.14 28.71
N ARG A 15 -4.51 4.97 27.65
CA ARG A 15 -3.28 5.32 26.89
C ARG A 15 -2.48 4.08 26.49
N VAL A 16 -3.18 3.06 26.00
CA VAL A 16 -2.63 1.71 25.78
C VAL A 16 -1.39 1.73 24.88
N GLU A 17 -1.44 2.50 23.79
CA GLU A 17 -0.28 2.66 22.90
C GLU A 17 0.94 3.18 23.66
N LYS A 18 0.77 4.20 24.50
CA LYS A 18 1.87 4.85 25.22
C LYS A 18 2.54 3.86 26.17
N ILE A 19 1.73 3.15 26.97
CA ILE A 19 2.21 2.16 27.94
C ILE A 19 3.04 1.07 27.25
N ILE A 20 2.60 0.57 26.10
CA ILE A 20 3.32 -0.47 25.37
C ILE A 20 4.65 0.07 24.81
N LYS A 21 4.65 1.30 24.28
CA LYS A 21 5.83 1.90 23.63
C LYS A 21 6.91 2.35 24.61
N GLU A 22 6.57 2.64 25.85
CA GLU A 22 7.50 3.12 26.88
C GLU A 22 8.20 1.97 27.64
N GLN A 23 7.99 0.71 27.22
CA GLN A 23 8.69 -0.44 27.79
C GLN A 23 10.15 -0.49 27.30
N ASN A 24 11.09 -0.09 28.15
CA ASN A 24 12.51 0.04 27.80
C ASN A 24 13.21 -1.30 27.48
N GLU A 25 12.73 -2.43 27.98
CA GLU A 25 13.37 -3.74 27.82
C GLU A 25 12.75 -4.60 26.71
N SER A 26 11.67 -4.12 26.06
CA SER A 26 10.92 -4.91 25.09
C SER A 26 11.47 -4.77 23.67
N THR A 27 11.69 -5.91 23.01
CA THR A 27 12.04 -5.98 21.59
C THR A 27 10.86 -5.61 20.69
N CYS A 28 11.13 -5.17 19.45
CA CYS A 28 10.07 -4.90 18.46
C CYS A 28 9.12 -6.10 18.27
N ARG A 29 9.65 -7.34 18.35
CA ARG A 29 8.85 -8.57 18.25
C ARG A 29 7.90 -8.74 19.43
N GLN A 30 8.36 -8.48 20.65
CA GLN A 30 7.52 -8.52 21.85
C GLN A 30 6.43 -7.46 21.81
N LEU A 31 6.76 -6.23 21.39
CA LEU A 31 5.77 -5.17 21.20
C LEU A 31 4.72 -5.55 20.14
N ALA A 32 5.15 -6.13 19.01
CA ALA A 32 4.23 -6.63 17.98
C ALA A 32 3.27 -7.67 18.56
N GLU A 33 3.76 -8.66 19.32
CA GLU A 33 2.91 -9.66 19.96
C GLU A 33 1.91 -9.04 20.95
N GLN A 34 2.31 -8.02 21.74
CA GLN A 34 1.38 -7.33 22.63
C GLN A 34 0.22 -6.67 21.85
N PHE A 35 0.52 -5.97 20.76
CA PHE A 35 -0.51 -5.40 19.89
C PHE A 35 -1.37 -6.48 19.21
N ARG A 36 -0.78 -7.63 18.84
CA ARG A 36 -1.54 -8.77 18.28
C ARG A 36 -2.53 -9.34 19.29
N MET A 37 -2.12 -9.45 20.54
CA MET A 37 -2.99 -9.92 21.64
C MET A 37 -4.11 -8.94 21.90
N LEU A 38 -3.83 -7.64 21.90
CA LEU A 38 -4.85 -6.60 22.03
C LEU A 38 -5.85 -6.60 20.88
N LYS A 39 -5.38 -6.77 19.63
CA LYS A 39 -6.27 -6.94 18.47
C LYS A 39 -7.29 -8.05 18.72
N VAL A 40 -6.82 -9.24 19.09
CA VAL A 40 -7.70 -10.39 19.36
C VAL A 40 -8.65 -10.09 20.52
N ASN A 41 -8.17 -9.44 21.58
CA ASN A 41 -9.00 -9.06 22.70
C ASN A 41 -10.11 -8.07 22.32
N PHE A 42 -9.78 -7.01 21.57
CA PHE A 42 -10.74 -6.00 21.13
C PHE A 42 -11.81 -6.59 20.22
N ASN A 43 -11.41 -7.50 19.31
CA ASN A 43 -12.34 -8.28 18.50
C ASN A 43 -13.36 -9.05 19.36
N LEU A 44 -12.88 -9.75 20.39
CA LEU A 44 -13.72 -10.53 21.33
C LEU A 44 -14.65 -9.64 22.18
N THR A 45 -14.28 -8.38 22.41
CA THR A 45 -15.09 -7.41 23.15
C THR A 45 -15.96 -6.52 22.26
N GLY A 46 -15.91 -6.69 20.93
CA GLY A 46 -16.68 -5.89 19.96
C GLY A 46 -16.17 -4.45 19.76
N LYS A 47 -14.93 -4.14 20.16
CA LYS A 47 -14.33 -2.80 20.02
C LYS A 47 -13.54 -2.68 18.71
N TYR A 48 -14.22 -2.63 17.58
CA TYR A 48 -13.58 -2.71 16.26
C TYR A 48 -12.62 -1.54 15.94
N SER A 49 -12.90 -0.32 16.42
CA SER A 49 -11.97 0.81 16.25
C SER A 49 -10.62 0.56 16.94
N ASP A 50 -10.66 0.00 18.14
CA ASP A 50 -9.47 -0.31 18.94
C ASP A 50 -8.74 -1.55 18.39
N GLU A 51 -9.49 -2.49 17.81
CA GLU A 51 -8.96 -3.61 17.04
C GLU A 51 -8.11 -3.11 15.86
N ASP A 52 -8.65 -2.20 15.05
CA ASP A 52 -7.94 -1.64 13.89
C ASP A 52 -6.68 -0.89 14.30
N HIS A 53 -6.76 -0.05 15.36
CA HIS A 53 -5.59 0.61 15.91
C HIS A 53 -4.52 -0.39 16.35
N SER A 54 -4.92 -1.44 17.08
CA SER A 54 -4.02 -2.50 17.52
C SER A 54 -3.41 -3.26 16.34
N TYR A 55 -4.20 -3.54 15.31
CA TYR A 55 -3.74 -4.23 14.11
C TYR A 55 -2.69 -3.42 13.35
N ILE A 56 -2.92 -2.12 13.14
CA ILE A 56 -1.95 -1.23 12.48
C ILE A 56 -0.62 -1.22 13.24
N LYS A 57 -0.67 -1.09 14.58
CA LYS A 57 0.55 -1.10 15.41
C LYS A 57 1.26 -2.45 15.35
N PHE A 58 0.51 -3.55 15.43
CA PHE A 58 1.04 -4.89 15.25
C PHE A 58 1.81 -5.01 13.93
N LYS A 59 1.19 -4.67 12.79
CA LYS A 59 1.84 -4.78 11.47
C LYS A 59 3.09 -3.90 11.34
N ARG A 60 3.08 -2.69 11.91
CA ARG A 60 4.25 -1.80 11.91
C ARG A 60 5.41 -2.34 12.75
N TYR A 61 5.14 -2.85 13.95
CA TYR A 61 6.17 -3.44 14.81
C TYR A 61 6.66 -4.79 14.29
N GLU A 62 5.78 -5.59 13.69
CA GLU A 62 6.13 -6.83 13.00
C GLU A 62 7.10 -6.54 11.84
N ALA A 63 6.77 -5.57 10.97
CA ALA A 63 7.64 -5.20 9.86
C ALA A 63 9.02 -4.70 10.31
N LYS A 64 9.09 -3.94 11.42
CA LYS A 64 10.36 -3.52 12.04
C LYS A 64 11.13 -4.71 12.60
N ALA A 65 10.46 -5.60 13.33
CA ALA A 65 11.08 -6.79 13.89
C ALA A 65 11.67 -7.69 12.79
N ASP A 66 10.92 -7.92 11.71
CA ASP A 66 11.38 -8.69 10.55
C ASP A 66 12.64 -8.09 9.92
N LEU A 67 12.71 -6.75 9.80
CA LEU A 67 13.88 -6.06 9.26
C LEU A 67 15.09 -6.21 10.20
N TYR A 68 14.91 -6.03 11.52
CA TYR A 68 16.01 -6.22 12.47
C TYR A 68 16.51 -7.67 12.50
N GLU A 69 15.60 -8.64 12.46
CA GLU A 69 15.93 -10.06 12.44
C GLU A 69 16.63 -10.47 11.13
N SER A 70 16.23 -9.91 9.98
CA SER A 70 16.89 -10.19 8.70
C SER A 70 18.31 -9.61 8.64
N LEU A 71 18.48 -8.37 9.12
CA LEU A 71 19.79 -7.71 9.19
C LEU A 71 20.74 -8.40 10.17
N LYS A 72 20.23 -8.89 11.31
CA LYS A 72 21.04 -9.65 12.29
C LYS A 72 21.53 -10.98 11.72
N LYS A 73 20.73 -11.63 10.86
CA LYS A 73 21.11 -12.90 10.22
C LYS A 73 22.19 -12.70 9.15
N ASN A 74 22.02 -11.72 8.26
CA ASN A 74 22.95 -11.44 7.17
C ASN A 74 23.04 -9.93 6.90
N PRO A 75 24.02 -9.22 7.49
CA PRO A 75 24.12 -7.77 7.34
C PRO A 75 24.45 -7.33 5.90
N ILE A 76 25.08 -8.19 5.11
CA ILE A 76 25.42 -7.90 3.70
C ILE A 76 24.16 -7.81 2.83
N ASN A 77 23.06 -8.46 3.22
CA ASN A 77 21.79 -8.39 2.49
C ASN A 77 21.00 -7.10 2.77
N ALA A 78 21.52 -6.19 3.60
CA ALA A 78 20.90 -4.91 3.90
C ALA A 78 20.53 -4.13 2.62
N LEU A 79 21.40 -4.15 1.61
CA LEU A 79 21.22 -3.43 0.36
C LEU A 79 19.93 -3.82 -0.38
N TRP A 80 19.50 -5.07 -0.27
CA TRP A 80 18.26 -5.57 -0.89
C TRP A 80 17.06 -5.47 0.06
N HIS A 81 17.27 -5.63 1.37
CA HIS A 81 16.19 -5.60 2.35
C HIS A 81 15.60 -4.20 2.55
N TYR A 82 16.43 -3.15 2.56
CA TYR A 82 15.95 -1.78 2.71
C TYR A 82 14.99 -1.33 1.60
N PRO A 83 15.33 -1.41 0.30
CA PRO A 83 14.42 -0.98 -0.76
C PRO A 83 13.14 -1.81 -0.80
N ALA A 84 13.23 -3.13 -0.62
CA ALA A 84 12.05 -4.00 -0.58
C ALA A 84 11.11 -3.64 0.59
N LYS A 85 11.67 -3.37 1.78
CA LYS A 85 10.87 -2.96 2.95
C LYS A 85 10.32 -1.55 2.83
N ALA A 86 11.05 -0.64 2.18
CA ALA A 86 10.55 0.69 1.86
C ALA A 86 9.35 0.62 0.89
N PHE A 87 9.43 -0.23 -0.14
CA PHE A 87 8.31 -0.48 -1.05
C PHE A 87 7.11 -1.09 -0.32
N GLN A 88 7.33 -2.10 0.52
CA GLN A 88 6.28 -2.69 1.36
C GLN A 88 5.63 -1.64 2.29
N TRP A 89 6.43 -0.76 2.89
CA TRP A 89 5.92 0.32 3.73
C TRP A 89 5.06 1.32 2.92
N LEU A 90 5.50 1.70 1.72
CA LEU A 90 4.76 2.60 0.85
C LEU A 90 3.39 2.00 0.47
N VAL A 91 3.37 0.76 -0.02
CA VAL A 91 2.15 0.11 -0.50
C VAL A 91 1.23 -0.26 0.66
N PHE A 92 1.75 -0.97 1.68
CA PHE A 92 0.88 -1.48 2.73
C PHE A 92 0.53 -0.43 3.78
N ASP A 93 1.46 0.41 4.24
CA ASP A 93 1.20 1.36 5.33
C ASP A 93 0.70 2.72 4.80
N GLN A 94 1.38 3.31 3.80
CA GLN A 94 1.02 4.64 3.33
C GLN A 94 -0.23 4.65 2.44
N ALA A 95 -0.26 3.81 1.40
CA ALA A 95 -1.38 3.77 0.47
C ALA A 95 -2.65 3.18 1.11
N GLY A 96 -2.54 2.02 1.77
CA GLY A 96 -3.71 1.31 2.30
C GLY A 96 -3.97 1.40 3.81
N LEU A 97 -3.00 1.83 4.62
CA LEU A 97 -3.03 1.65 6.09
C LEU A 97 -3.40 0.20 6.47
N TYR A 98 -2.77 -0.77 5.80
CA TYR A 98 -3.06 -2.20 5.86
C TYR A 98 -4.53 -2.54 5.56
N ALA A 99 -5.12 -1.80 4.61
CA ALA A 99 -6.51 -1.91 4.17
C ALA A 99 -7.57 -1.61 5.26
N THR A 100 -7.17 -1.00 6.38
CA THR A 100 -8.10 -0.59 7.45
C THR A 100 -8.83 0.71 7.14
N ASN A 101 -8.32 1.52 6.20
CA ASN A 101 -8.91 2.80 5.85
C ASN A 101 -9.28 2.85 4.35
N PRO A 102 -10.56 2.66 3.99
CA PRO A 102 -10.98 2.63 2.59
C PRO A 102 -10.80 3.97 1.87
N LEU A 103 -10.89 5.10 2.57
CA LEU A 103 -10.67 6.42 1.96
C LEU A 103 -9.22 6.61 1.52
N ARG A 104 -8.26 6.10 2.30
CA ARG A 104 -6.84 6.11 1.90
C ARG A 104 -6.59 5.23 0.67
N VAL A 105 -7.21 4.05 0.63
CA VAL A 105 -7.14 3.16 -0.54
C VAL A 105 -7.66 3.87 -1.78
N LEU A 106 -8.87 4.44 -1.73
CA LEU A 106 -9.46 5.18 -2.86
C LEU A 106 -8.58 6.36 -3.29
N PHE A 107 -8.06 7.14 -2.34
CA PHE A 107 -7.14 8.23 -2.64
C PHE A 107 -5.86 7.71 -3.33
N SER A 108 -5.27 6.62 -2.82
CA SER A 108 -4.08 6.02 -3.42
C SER A 108 -4.34 5.46 -4.82
N MET A 109 -5.54 4.95 -5.09
CA MET A 109 -5.94 4.52 -6.43
C MET A 109 -5.99 5.69 -7.41
N VAL A 110 -6.60 6.82 -7.02
CA VAL A 110 -6.63 8.04 -7.83
C VAL A 110 -5.22 8.57 -8.08
N VAL A 111 -4.35 8.59 -7.06
CA VAL A 111 -2.96 9.02 -7.22
C VAL A 111 -2.21 8.11 -8.20
N SER A 112 -2.32 6.79 -8.06
CA SER A 112 -1.68 5.83 -8.98
C SER A 112 -2.15 6.02 -10.42
N TYR A 113 -3.47 6.15 -10.63
CA TYR A 113 -4.07 6.45 -11.93
C TYR A 113 -3.48 7.73 -12.55
N LEU A 114 -3.40 8.83 -11.78
CA LEU A 114 -2.84 10.08 -12.27
C LEU A 114 -1.34 9.98 -12.56
N VAL A 115 -0.59 9.21 -11.77
CA VAL A 115 0.85 8.96 -12.01
C VAL A 115 1.07 8.21 -13.31
N PHE A 116 0.32 7.13 -13.57
CA PHE A 116 0.43 6.40 -14.84
C PHE A 116 -0.02 7.23 -16.04
N SER A 117 -1.13 7.95 -15.91
CA SER A 117 -1.58 8.93 -16.92
C SER A 117 -0.49 9.94 -17.26
N PHE A 118 0.17 10.50 -16.25
CA PHE A 118 1.28 11.43 -16.43
C PHE A 118 2.49 10.77 -17.10
N ILE A 119 2.87 9.56 -16.68
CA ILE A 119 3.94 8.78 -17.33
C ILE A 119 3.63 8.56 -18.82
N TYR A 120 2.39 8.24 -19.18
CA TYR A 120 1.99 8.08 -20.57
C TYR A 120 2.10 9.37 -21.37
N VAL A 121 1.72 10.53 -20.81
CA VAL A 121 1.92 11.82 -21.48
C VAL A 121 3.41 12.06 -21.71
N VAL A 122 4.25 11.88 -20.70
CA VAL A 122 5.70 12.07 -20.81
C VAL A 122 6.31 11.13 -21.86
N LEU A 123 5.94 9.85 -21.85
CA LEU A 123 6.46 8.89 -22.83
C LEU A 123 6.06 9.25 -24.26
N GLN A 124 4.84 9.74 -24.48
CA GLN A 124 4.40 10.21 -25.80
C GLN A 124 5.13 11.47 -26.28
N LEU A 125 5.60 12.31 -25.35
CA LEU A 125 6.35 13.53 -25.69
C LEU A 125 7.84 13.28 -25.97
N PHE A 126 8.46 12.32 -25.27
CA PHE A 126 9.92 12.11 -25.31
C PHE A 126 10.36 10.84 -26.02
N SER A 127 9.43 9.97 -26.45
CA SER A 127 9.76 8.73 -27.13
C SER A 127 8.88 8.51 -28.36
N ASN A 128 9.31 7.63 -29.26
CA ASN A 128 8.52 7.20 -30.43
C ASN A 128 7.39 6.22 -30.03
N ALA A 129 6.77 6.41 -28.88
CA ALA A 129 5.65 5.61 -28.39
C ALA A 129 4.38 6.44 -28.46
N SER A 130 3.27 5.81 -28.86
CA SER A 130 1.98 6.46 -29.00
C SER A 130 0.88 5.60 -28.40
N ILE A 131 -0.23 6.22 -28.05
CA ILE A 131 -1.49 5.51 -27.82
C ILE A 131 -2.35 5.82 -29.04
N THR A 132 -2.66 4.79 -29.82
CA THR A 132 -3.28 4.96 -31.13
C THR A 132 -4.71 4.41 -31.11
N SER A 133 -5.63 5.13 -31.75
CA SER A 133 -6.99 4.66 -31.93
C SER A 133 -7.05 3.53 -32.97
N SER A 134 -7.77 2.45 -32.67
CA SER A 134 -8.03 1.36 -33.61
C SER A 134 -9.10 1.70 -34.66
N VAL A 135 -9.88 2.77 -34.45
CA VAL A 135 -10.99 3.21 -35.30
C VAL A 135 -10.77 4.57 -35.96
N GLY A 136 -9.56 5.13 -35.89
CA GLY A 136 -9.20 6.38 -36.55
C GLY A 136 -9.52 7.66 -35.78
N ASP A 137 -9.68 7.56 -34.45
CA ASP A 137 -9.89 8.69 -33.51
C ASP A 137 -11.06 9.63 -33.91
N PRO A 138 -12.31 9.12 -33.91
CA PRO A 138 -13.49 9.89 -34.27
C PRO A 138 -13.79 11.04 -33.29
N ASP A 139 -13.33 10.92 -32.04
CA ASP A 139 -13.58 11.89 -30.97
C ASP A 139 -12.50 12.98 -30.90
N HIS A 140 -11.43 12.87 -31.70
CA HIS A 140 -10.31 13.81 -31.77
C HIS A 140 -9.74 14.17 -30.40
N LEU A 141 -9.47 13.15 -29.58
CA LEU A 141 -8.99 13.34 -28.21
C LEU A 141 -7.56 13.90 -28.22
N SER A 142 -7.31 14.90 -27.37
CA SER A 142 -5.96 15.40 -27.15
C SER A 142 -5.06 14.32 -26.52
N THR A 143 -3.74 14.44 -26.68
CA THR A 143 -2.76 13.50 -26.10
C THR A 143 -2.96 13.27 -24.61
N ILE A 144 -3.33 14.30 -23.86
CA ILE A 144 -3.60 14.21 -22.41
C ILE A 144 -4.89 13.41 -22.16
N GLN A 145 -5.96 13.68 -22.92
CA GLN A 145 -7.23 12.94 -22.80
C GLN A 145 -7.05 11.48 -23.16
N VAL A 146 -6.30 11.17 -24.23
CA VAL A 146 -5.97 9.79 -24.62
C VAL A 146 -5.19 9.08 -23.52
N ALA A 147 -4.19 9.74 -22.91
CA ALA A 147 -3.41 9.16 -21.82
C ALA A 147 -4.26 8.90 -20.56
N LEU A 148 -5.10 9.86 -20.17
CA LEU A 148 -6.03 9.72 -19.04
C LEU A 148 -7.06 8.62 -19.27
N TYR A 149 -7.58 8.51 -20.50
CA TYR A 149 -8.54 7.49 -20.87
C TYR A 149 -7.90 6.10 -20.88
N HIS A 150 -6.76 5.94 -21.55
CA HIS A 150 -6.01 4.69 -21.63
C HIS A 150 -5.61 4.16 -20.25
N SER A 151 -5.13 5.05 -19.36
CA SER A 151 -4.83 4.71 -17.97
C SER A 151 -6.08 4.27 -17.22
N ALA A 152 -7.22 4.95 -17.40
CA ALA A 152 -8.45 4.58 -16.69
C ALA A 152 -8.94 3.17 -17.10
N ILE A 153 -8.94 2.87 -18.40
CA ILE A 153 -9.39 1.55 -18.89
C ILE A 153 -8.40 0.44 -18.57
N THR A 154 -7.11 0.75 -18.44
CA THR A 154 -6.06 -0.21 -18.07
C THR A 154 -6.06 -0.47 -16.56
N PHE A 155 -6.00 0.58 -15.74
CA PHE A 155 -5.98 0.52 -14.29
C PHE A 155 -7.25 -0.12 -13.69
N LEU A 156 -8.42 0.17 -14.28
CA LEU A 156 -9.68 -0.45 -13.88
C LEU A 156 -9.92 -1.80 -14.58
N THR A 157 -8.97 -2.28 -15.38
CA THR A 157 -9.04 -3.56 -16.11
C THR A 157 -10.27 -3.68 -17.03
N ILE A 158 -10.75 -2.55 -17.55
CA ILE A 158 -11.91 -2.49 -18.47
C ILE A 158 -11.49 -2.93 -19.87
N GLY A 159 -10.40 -2.35 -20.40
CA GLY A 159 -9.76 -2.78 -21.64
C GLY A 159 -10.63 -2.80 -22.89
N TYR A 160 -11.28 -1.68 -23.25
CA TYR A 160 -12.15 -1.61 -24.44
C TYR A 160 -11.44 -1.92 -25.78
N GLY A 161 -10.12 -1.68 -25.88
CA GLY A 161 -9.32 -1.98 -27.08
C GLY A 161 -9.51 -1.00 -28.25
N ASP A 162 -10.26 0.07 -28.03
CA ASP A 162 -10.44 1.22 -28.92
C ASP A 162 -9.19 2.10 -29.00
N TYR A 163 -8.44 2.19 -27.91
CA TYR A 163 -7.11 2.78 -27.85
C TYR A 163 -6.11 1.73 -27.38
N TYR A 164 -5.03 1.55 -28.14
CA TYR A 164 -4.01 0.56 -27.81
C TYR A 164 -2.61 1.19 -27.75
N PRO A 165 -1.75 0.69 -26.85
CA PRO A 165 -0.40 1.23 -26.68
C PRO A 165 0.54 0.71 -27.78
N SER A 166 1.41 1.60 -28.27
CA SER A 166 2.50 1.29 -29.19
C SER A 166 3.85 1.60 -28.54
N GLY A 167 4.92 0.95 -29.00
CA GLY A 167 6.28 1.18 -28.47
C GLY A 167 6.43 0.82 -26.98
N VAL A 168 7.19 1.64 -26.24
CA VAL A 168 7.56 1.40 -24.83
C VAL A 168 6.35 1.46 -23.89
N ILE A 169 5.28 2.18 -24.26
CA ILE A 169 4.06 2.30 -23.46
C ILE A 169 3.43 0.93 -23.17
N ARG A 170 3.60 -0.07 -24.05
CA ARG A 170 3.12 -1.44 -23.83
C ARG A 170 3.63 -2.06 -22.53
N TRP A 171 4.90 -1.84 -22.22
CA TRP A 171 5.52 -2.37 -21.00
C TRP A 171 4.97 -1.68 -19.75
N VAL A 172 4.74 -0.37 -19.84
CA VAL A 172 4.15 0.40 -18.74
C VAL A 172 2.70 0.00 -18.50
N SER A 173 1.91 -0.21 -19.55
CA SER A 173 0.54 -0.70 -19.43
C SER A 173 0.46 -2.10 -18.84
N GLY A 174 1.44 -2.97 -19.12
CA GLY A 174 1.54 -4.28 -18.47
C GLY A 174 1.96 -4.23 -16.99
N ILE A 175 2.47 -3.10 -16.49
CA ILE A 175 2.76 -2.89 -15.07
C ILE A 175 1.59 -2.22 -14.35
N GLU A 176 0.83 -1.39 -15.07
CA GLU A 176 -0.34 -0.67 -14.53
C GLU A 176 -1.53 -1.60 -14.26
N GLY A 177 -1.88 -2.47 -15.23
CA GLY A 177 -3.00 -3.40 -15.16
C GLY A 177 -2.64 -4.70 -14.46
#